data_AF-A0A7J6AQ01-F1
#
_entry.id   AF-A0A7J6AQ01-F1
#
_cell.length_a   1.000
_cell.length_b   1.000
_cell.length_c   1.000
_cell.angle_alpha   90.00
_cell.angle_beta   90.00
_cell.angle_gamma   90.00
#
_symmetry.space_group_name_H-M   'P 1'
#
loop_
_entity.id
_entity.type
_entity.pdbx_description
1 polymer ?
#
loop_
_entity_poly.entity_id
_entity_poly.type
_entity_poly.pdbx_seq_one_letter_code
_entity_poly.pdbx_strand_id
1 'polypeptide(L)'
;MRKIVFRHFRRDRKTELAEYLLGAILSSTSQVPNLGPGVHRSIQNERHITIPYILQKERPRECSTGMNRFCASDRLEYLQGLVTEFQDTDSEEAKEQILANLANFAYDPRSMEALRMLQVTELFLDMLTEENENFVEFGIGGLCNLSMDRECRDQILQSGGIPLVTGCLSSHRDETVLSAITTLMNLTTAASRSQTTDGAVVQSMLRFSLTQNPRLSNLATVFLQDYCTQDQVDKARELLQGHSQSAVGIPLPKD
;
A
#
# COMPACT_ATOMS: atom_id res chain seq x y z
N MET A 1 39.40 36.78 -5.59
CA MET A 1 38.82 35.82 -6.55
C MET A 1 38.22 34.65 -5.78
N ARG A 2 37.13 34.06 -6.32
CA ARG A 2 36.31 32.92 -5.84
C ARG A 2 35.14 33.27 -4.91
N LYS A 3 33.99 33.54 -5.57
CA LYS A 3 32.64 33.52 -5.01
C LYS A 3 32.21 32.06 -4.79
N ILE A 4 31.75 31.72 -3.58
CA ILE A 4 31.07 30.46 -3.30
C ILE A 4 29.60 30.64 -3.70
N VAL A 5 29.15 29.85 -4.67
CA VAL A 5 27.76 29.78 -5.12
C VAL A 5 27.02 28.82 -4.20
N PHE A 6 26.08 29.33 -3.40
CA PHE A 6 25.07 28.51 -2.73
C PHE A 6 24.10 27.96 -3.79
N ARG A 7 24.25 26.69 -4.17
CA ARG A 7 23.19 25.95 -4.86
C ARG A 7 22.07 25.70 -3.86
N HIS A 8 20.91 26.28 -4.11
CA HIS A 8 19.65 25.87 -3.48
C HIS A 8 19.44 24.38 -3.75
N PHE A 9 19.46 23.58 -2.68
CA PHE A 9 19.05 22.19 -2.70
C PHE A 9 17.52 22.19 -2.85
N ARG A 10 17.03 21.78 -4.02
CA ARG A 10 15.60 21.61 -4.30
C ARG A 10 15.10 20.50 -3.38
N ARG A 11 14.29 20.84 -2.38
CA ARG A 11 13.56 19.86 -1.55
C ARG A 11 12.73 18.98 -2.49
N ASP A 12 12.82 17.67 -2.28
CA ASP A 12 12.18 16.67 -3.12
C ASP A 12 10.67 16.65 -2.85
N ARG A 13 9.83 16.64 -3.88
CA ARG A 13 8.35 16.64 -3.72
C ARG A 13 7.83 15.41 -2.97
N LYS A 14 8.66 14.36 -2.84
CA LYS A 14 8.40 13.16 -2.05
C LYS A 14 8.36 13.42 -0.54
N THR A 15 9.18 14.36 -0.04
CA THR A 15 9.16 14.74 1.38
C THR A 15 7.94 15.60 1.74
N GLU A 16 7.45 16.43 0.82
CA GLU A 16 6.25 17.25 1.05
C GLU A 16 4.97 16.41 1.11
N LEU A 17 4.83 15.36 0.28
CA LEU A 17 3.68 14.45 0.34
C LEU A 17 3.66 13.60 1.61
N ALA A 18 4.81 13.11 2.06
CA ALA A 18 4.92 12.39 3.32
C ALA A 18 4.61 13.29 4.54
N GLU A 19 5.07 14.55 4.52
CA GLU A 19 4.76 15.54 5.57
C GLU A 19 3.30 16.01 5.51
N TYR A 20 2.69 16.12 4.32
CA TYR A 20 1.27 16.49 4.15
C TYR A 20 0.32 15.37 4.58
N LEU A 21 0.64 14.11 4.25
CA LEU A 21 -0.08 12.94 4.75
C LEU A 21 0.06 12.79 6.26
N LEU A 22 1.26 13.03 6.83
CA LEU A 22 1.43 13.14 8.28
C LEU A 22 0.59 14.28 8.87
N GLY A 23 0.57 15.46 8.24
CA GLY A 23 -0.19 16.63 8.70
C GLY A 23 -1.70 16.41 8.69
N ALA A 24 -2.24 15.74 7.67
CA ALA A 24 -3.65 15.39 7.56
C ALA A 24 -4.07 14.33 8.60
N ILE A 25 -3.18 13.37 8.89
CA ILE A 25 -3.38 12.35 9.93
C ILE A 25 -3.32 12.95 11.35
N LEU A 26 -2.42 13.91 11.58
CA LEU A 26 -2.22 14.55 12.90
C LEU A 26 -3.24 15.67 13.20
N SER A 27 -3.89 16.25 12.19
CA SER A 27 -4.91 17.29 12.39
C SER A 27 -6.22 16.76 13.01
N SER A 28 -6.45 15.45 13.00
CA SER A 28 -7.69 14.84 13.50
C SER A 28 -7.64 14.45 14.98
N THR A 29 -6.52 14.60 15.68
CA THR A 29 -6.38 14.25 17.11
C THR A 29 -6.64 15.43 18.08
N SER A 30 -7.31 16.50 17.66
CA SER A 30 -7.64 17.61 18.56
C SER A 30 -8.98 17.41 19.28
N GLN A 31 -9.00 16.52 20.28
CA GLN A 31 -9.88 16.62 21.45
C GLN A 31 -9.44 15.68 22.59
N VAL A 32 -8.34 16.01 23.28
CA VAL A 32 -8.07 15.51 24.65
C VAL A 32 -7.33 16.61 25.45
N PRO A 33 -7.73 16.93 26.68
CA PRO A 33 -7.28 18.12 27.38
C PRO A 33 -5.92 17.95 28.08
N ASN A 34 -5.15 19.04 28.05
CA ASN A 34 -4.09 19.48 28.96
C ASN A 34 -3.51 18.43 29.94
N LEU A 35 -2.39 17.82 29.59
CA LEU A 35 -1.54 17.06 30.51
C LEU A 35 -0.09 17.52 30.38
N GLY A 36 0.53 17.75 31.55
CA GLY A 36 1.73 18.55 31.76
C GLY A 36 3.06 18.04 31.16
N PRO A 37 4.19 18.70 31.52
CA PRO A 37 5.44 18.70 30.73
C PRO A 37 6.20 17.37 30.60
N GLY A 38 5.65 16.25 31.09
CA GLY A 38 6.28 14.93 31.07
C GLY A 38 6.01 14.09 29.82
N VAL A 39 5.08 14.48 28.94
CA VAL A 39 4.61 13.64 27.81
C VAL A 39 5.42 13.86 26.51
N HIS A 40 6.29 14.87 26.47
CA HIS A 40 7.04 15.22 25.25
C HIS A 40 8.12 14.21 24.83
N ARG A 41 8.42 13.20 25.66
CA ARG A 41 9.43 12.17 25.36
C ARG A 41 8.84 10.87 24.79
N SER A 42 7.51 10.76 24.70
CA SER A 42 6.83 9.58 24.12
C SER A 42 6.36 9.79 22.67
N ILE A 43 6.39 11.01 22.14
CA ILE A 43 5.81 11.35 20.82
C ILE A 43 6.84 11.19 19.67
N GLN A 44 8.12 10.97 19.97
CA GLN A 44 9.12 10.67 18.93
C GLN A 44 9.13 9.20 18.45
N ASN A 45 8.28 8.34 19.04
CA ASN A 45 8.29 6.90 18.76
C ASN A 45 7.22 6.43 17.76
N GLU A 46 6.44 7.34 17.15
CA GLU A 46 5.36 7.01 16.22
C GLU A 46 5.72 7.31 14.74
N ARG A 47 6.98 7.04 14.33
CA ARG A 47 7.39 7.03 12.91
C ARG A 47 7.13 5.67 12.23
N HIS A 48 6.01 5.06 12.54
CA HIS A 48 5.62 3.78 11.98
C HIS A 48 4.17 3.88 11.54
N ILE A 49 3.94 4.12 10.25
CA ILE A 49 2.69 3.70 9.62
C ILE A 49 2.80 2.17 9.54
N THR A 50 2.48 1.50 10.65
CA THR A 50 2.39 0.06 10.72
C THR A 50 1.01 -0.36 10.21
N ILE A 51 1.02 -1.36 9.35
CA ILE A 51 0.00 -2.41 9.23
C ILE A 51 -0.56 -2.71 10.65
N PRO A 52 -1.88 -2.88 10.83
CA PRO A 52 -2.47 -3.08 12.15
C PRO A 52 -1.75 -4.18 12.95
N TYR A 53 -1.64 -3.88 14.25
CA TYR A 53 -0.97 -4.56 15.36
C TYR A 53 -1.31 -6.06 15.60
N ILE A 54 -1.89 -6.79 14.64
CA ILE A 54 -2.49 -8.10 14.86
C ILE A 54 -1.48 -9.26 14.74
N LEU A 55 -0.35 -9.11 14.05
CA LEU A 55 0.63 -10.22 13.86
C LEU A 55 1.84 -10.21 14.82
N GLN A 56 1.84 -9.39 15.89
CA GLN A 56 2.97 -9.35 16.84
C GLN A 56 2.79 -10.20 18.10
N LYS A 57 1.62 -10.83 18.32
CA LYS A 57 1.40 -11.73 19.46
C LYS A 57 1.51 -13.18 19.01
N GLU A 58 2.75 -13.65 18.85
CA GLU A 58 3.19 -15.02 19.15
C GLU A 58 4.66 -15.18 18.73
N ARG A 59 5.57 -14.44 19.39
CA ARG A 59 7.00 -14.81 19.36
C ARG A 59 7.24 -15.94 20.38
N PRO A 60 7.81 -17.08 19.99
CA PRO A 60 8.49 -17.96 20.93
C PRO A 60 9.64 -17.21 21.60
N ARG A 61 9.89 -17.50 22.88
CA ARG A 61 10.88 -16.83 23.73
C ARG A 61 12.24 -16.72 23.05
N GLU A 62 12.74 -15.49 22.94
CA GLU A 62 14.05 -15.15 22.39
C GLU A 62 15.17 -15.85 23.18
N CYS A 63 15.98 -16.64 22.49
CA CYS A 63 17.31 -17.02 22.96
C CYS A 63 18.28 -15.89 22.61
N SER A 64 18.77 -15.23 23.64
CA SER A 64 19.68 -14.10 23.59
C SER A 64 21.08 -14.54 23.12
N THR A 65 21.48 -14.16 21.91
CA THR A 65 22.90 -14.00 21.51
C THR A 65 23.04 -13.31 20.15
N GLY A 66 23.64 -12.11 20.13
CA GLY A 66 24.38 -11.57 18.98
C GLY A 66 23.59 -10.83 17.88
N MET A 67 23.68 -9.50 17.86
CA MET A 67 23.45 -8.67 16.66
C MET A 67 24.46 -9.07 15.57
N ASN A 68 24.10 -10.04 14.72
CA ASN A 68 24.87 -10.36 13.54
C ASN A 68 24.37 -9.55 12.34
N ARG A 69 25.31 -8.85 11.71
CA ARG A 69 25.16 -8.28 10.37
C ARG A 69 24.88 -9.43 9.40
N PHE A 70 23.62 -9.69 9.08
CA PHE A 70 23.27 -10.58 7.96
C PHE A 70 24.00 -10.09 6.71
N CYS A 71 24.92 -10.89 6.18
CA CYS A 71 25.53 -10.55 4.90
C CYS A 71 24.48 -10.70 3.78
N ALA A 72 24.74 -10.10 2.62
CA ALA A 72 23.81 -10.21 1.48
C ALA A 72 23.56 -11.68 1.08
N SER A 73 24.58 -12.54 1.21
CA SER A 73 24.49 -13.98 0.94
C SER A 73 23.54 -14.69 1.91
N ASP A 74 23.67 -14.44 3.22
CA ASP A 74 22.81 -15.09 4.23
C ASP A 74 21.34 -14.69 4.06
N ARG A 75 21.09 -13.43 3.67
CA ARG A 75 19.74 -12.94 3.41
C ARG A 75 19.14 -13.59 2.18
N LEU A 76 19.91 -13.71 1.10
CA LEU A 76 19.46 -14.36 -0.13
C LEU A 76 19.10 -15.83 0.14
N GLU A 77 19.96 -16.56 0.83
CA GLU A 77 19.73 -17.97 1.18
C GLU A 77 18.47 -18.13 2.06
N TYR A 78 18.29 -17.26 3.05
CA TYR A 78 17.09 -17.29 3.89
C TYR A 78 15.81 -17.01 3.07
N LEU A 79 15.81 -15.98 2.23
CA LEU A 79 14.66 -15.66 1.38
C LEU A 79 14.39 -16.76 0.36
N GLN A 80 15.42 -17.41 -0.17
CA GLN A 80 15.28 -18.55 -1.05
C GLN A 80 14.62 -19.72 -0.32
N GLY A 81 15.03 -20.01 0.92
CA GLY A 81 14.39 -21.03 1.75
C GLY A 81 12.89 -20.77 1.96
N LEU A 82 12.49 -19.51 2.18
CA LEU A 82 11.08 -19.14 2.26
C LEU A 82 10.33 -19.42 0.95
N VAL A 83 10.89 -19.03 -0.20
CA VAL A 83 10.24 -19.25 -1.50
C VAL A 83 10.14 -20.74 -1.83
N THR A 84 11.17 -21.53 -1.53
CA THR A 84 11.13 -22.99 -1.70
C THR A 84 10.05 -23.62 -0.82
N GLU A 85 10.00 -23.28 0.47
CA GLU A 85 8.98 -23.81 1.38
C GLU A 85 7.56 -23.43 0.91
N PHE A 86 7.37 -22.21 0.39
CA PHE A 86 6.08 -21.78 -0.16
C PHE A 86 5.62 -22.67 -1.33
N GLN A 87 6.57 -23.10 -2.17
CA GLN A 87 6.31 -23.96 -3.33
C GLN A 87 6.06 -25.42 -2.94
N ASP A 88 6.75 -25.90 -1.90
CA ASP A 88 6.73 -27.30 -1.51
C ASP A 88 5.60 -27.65 -0.52
N THR A 89 5.11 -26.68 0.25
CA THR A 89 4.09 -26.91 1.29
C THR A 89 2.66 -26.91 0.74
N ASP A 90 1.82 -27.80 1.28
CA ASP A 90 0.38 -27.81 1.05
C ASP A 90 -0.42 -27.08 2.14
N SER A 91 0.24 -26.63 3.23
CA SER A 91 -0.44 -25.90 4.32
C SER A 91 -0.67 -24.44 3.95
N GLU A 92 -1.93 -24.01 3.95
CA GLU A 92 -2.28 -22.61 3.75
C GLU A 92 -1.72 -21.72 4.86
N GLU A 93 -1.77 -22.16 6.12
CA GLU A 93 -1.23 -21.40 7.25
C GLU A 93 0.29 -21.17 7.12
N ALA A 94 1.02 -22.17 6.64
CA ALA A 94 2.44 -22.02 6.34
C ALA A 94 2.68 -21.00 5.23
N LYS A 95 1.88 -21.07 4.14
CA LYS A 95 1.94 -20.09 3.04
C LYS A 95 1.63 -18.68 3.51
N GLU A 96 0.60 -18.48 4.31
CA GLU A 96 0.25 -17.19 4.91
C GLU A 96 1.42 -16.62 5.71
N GLN A 97 2.03 -17.43 6.56
CA GLN A 97 3.16 -17.00 7.38
C GLN A 97 4.39 -16.66 6.53
N ILE A 98 4.63 -17.39 5.44
CA ILE A 98 5.73 -17.11 4.51
C ILE A 98 5.47 -15.80 3.75
N LEU A 99 4.27 -15.61 3.21
CA LEU A 99 3.88 -14.38 2.52
C LEU A 99 4.03 -13.16 3.43
N ALA A 100 3.57 -13.27 4.68
CA ALA A 100 3.73 -12.21 5.68
C ALA A 100 5.21 -11.88 5.94
N ASN A 101 6.08 -12.90 6.01
CA ASN A 101 7.52 -12.70 6.15
C ASN A 101 8.11 -11.99 4.93
N LEU A 102 7.81 -12.47 3.72
CA LEU A 102 8.28 -11.85 2.48
C LEU A 102 7.84 -10.39 2.38
N ALA A 103 6.59 -10.07 2.76
CA ALA A 103 6.05 -8.71 2.74
C ALA A 103 6.77 -7.80 3.74
N ASN A 104 7.18 -8.33 4.91
CA ASN A 104 8.02 -7.62 5.87
C ASN A 104 9.42 -7.34 5.31
N PHE A 105 10.05 -8.31 4.62
CA PHE A 105 11.35 -8.10 3.98
C PHE A 105 11.29 -7.09 2.84
N ALA A 106 10.15 -7.00 2.14
CA ALA A 106 9.91 -6.01 1.09
C ALA A 106 9.92 -4.56 1.58
N TYR A 107 9.91 -4.31 2.89
CA TYR A 107 10.10 -2.96 3.45
C TYR A 107 11.58 -2.55 3.54
N ASP A 108 12.53 -3.51 3.57
CA ASP A 108 13.97 -3.23 3.74
C ASP A 108 14.66 -3.09 2.37
N PRO A 109 15.25 -1.93 2.03
CA PRO A 109 15.98 -1.73 0.79
C PRO A 109 17.11 -2.74 0.55
N ARG A 110 17.69 -3.30 1.62
CA ARG A 110 18.76 -4.31 1.54
C ARG A 110 18.27 -5.68 1.06
N SER A 111 16.95 -5.91 1.10
CA SER A 111 16.34 -7.17 0.64
C SER A 111 15.93 -7.10 -0.83
N MET A 112 15.86 -5.91 -1.42
CA MET A 112 15.23 -5.69 -2.72
C MET A 112 15.88 -6.49 -3.86
N GLU A 113 17.21 -6.53 -3.90
CA GLU A 113 17.95 -7.30 -4.90
C GLU A 113 17.63 -8.81 -4.80
N ALA A 114 17.63 -9.35 -3.59
CA ALA A 114 17.30 -10.76 -3.35
C ALA A 114 15.84 -11.07 -3.72
N LEU A 115 14.90 -10.21 -3.32
CA LEU A 115 13.47 -10.36 -3.65
C LEU A 115 13.23 -10.32 -5.16
N ARG A 116 13.96 -9.49 -5.91
CA ARG A 116 13.90 -9.46 -7.37
C ARG A 116 14.50 -10.72 -8.00
N MET A 117 15.67 -11.17 -7.54
CA MET A 117 16.30 -12.40 -8.05
C MET A 117 15.41 -13.63 -7.83
N LEU A 118 14.69 -13.66 -6.72
CA LEU A 118 13.76 -14.74 -6.37
C LEU A 118 12.35 -14.56 -6.95
N GLN A 119 12.12 -13.55 -7.80
CA GLN A 119 10.83 -13.28 -8.45
C GLN A 119 9.65 -13.12 -7.47
N VAL A 120 9.90 -12.58 -6.27
CA VAL A 120 8.87 -12.40 -5.24
C VAL A 120 7.78 -11.41 -5.70
N THR A 121 8.11 -10.50 -6.62
CA THR A 121 7.11 -9.64 -7.28
C THR A 121 6.03 -10.47 -8.00
N GLU A 122 6.44 -11.48 -8.79
CA GLU A 122 5.49 -12.35 -9.51
C GLU A 122 4.69 -13.19 -8.53
N LEU A 123 5.37 -13.77 -7.52
CA LEU A 123 4.71 -14.52 -6.46
C LEU A 123 3.58 -13.71 -5.81
N PHE A 124 3.82 -12.43 -5.47
CA PHE A 124 2.77 -11.59 -4.91
C PHE A 124 1.67 -11.21 -5.90
N LEU A 125 1.97 -11.08 -7.20
CA LEU A 125 0.96 -10.84 -8.24
C LEU A 125 0.04 -12.05 -8.38
N ASP A 126 0.58 -13.26 -8.34
CA ASP A 126 -0.20 -14.51 -8.37
C ASP A 126 -1.19 -14.56 -7.20
N MET A 127 -0.75 -14.16 -6.01
CA MET A 127 -1.61 -14.12 -4.81
C MET A 127 -2.79 -13.17 -4.92
N LEU A 128 -2.77 -12.17 -5.80
CA LEU A 128 -3.93 -11.28 -6.01
C LEU A 128 -5.10 -11.97 -6.72
N THR A 129 -4.90 -13.16 -7.26
CA THR A 129 -5.91 -13.95 -7.98
C THR A 129 -6.43 -15.13 -7.18
N GLU A 130 -5.88 -15.37 -5.99
CA GLU A 130 -6.29 -16.46 -5.10
C GLU A 130 -7.62 -16.17 -4.39
N GLU A 131 -8.34 -17.23 -4.03
CA GLU A 131 -9.58 -17.11 -3.25
C GLU A 131 -9.31 -16.82 -1.76
N ASN A 132 -8.14 -17.24 -1.24
CA ASN A 132 -7.76 -16.98 0.13
C ASN A 132 -7.44 -15.49 0.32
N GLU A 133 -8.27 -14.80 1.09
CA GLU A 133 -8.18 -13.36 1.32
C GLU A 133 -6.93 -12.93 2.09
N ASN A 134 -6.35 -13.82 2.91
CA ASN A 134 -5.06 -13.54 3.56
C ASN A 134 -3.92 -13.56 2.54
N PHE A 135 -3.96 -14.46 1.55
CA PHE A 135 -2.99 -14.44 0.45
C PHE A 135 -3.07 -13.13 -0.33
N VAL A 136 -4.29 -12.70 -0.67
CA VAL A 136 -4.52 -11.42 -1.36
C VAL A 136 -4.00 -10.25 -0.51
N GLU A 137 -4.31 -10.20 0.80
CA GLU A 137 -3.88 -9.11 1.68
C GLU A 137 -2.36 -9.05 1.84
N PHE A 138 -1.68 -10.19 2.04
CA PHE A 138 -0.23 -10.22 2.11
C PHE A 138 0.43 -9.93 0.75
N GLY A 139 -0.15 -10.41 -0.33
CA GLY A 139 0.29 -10.13 -1.71
C GLY A 139 0.27 -8.64 -2.01
N ILE A 140 -0.88 -7.98 -1.81
CA ILE A 140 -0.98 -6.54 -2.07
C ILE A 140 -0.15 -5.70 -1.10
N GLY A 141 -0.02 -6.14 0.16
CA GLY A 141 0.85 -5.49 1.14
C GLY A 141 2.33 -5.56 0.72
N GLY A 142 2.77 -6.72 0.23
CA GLY A 142 4.10 -6.92 -0.34
C GLY A 142 4.36 -6.07 -1.58
N LEU A 143 3.42 -6.05 -2.53
CA LEU A 143 3.52 -5.20 -3.74
C LEU A 143 3.52 -3.71 -3.41
N CYS A 144 2.73 -3.29 -2.42
CA CYS A 144 2.73 -1.91 -1.94
C CYS A 144 4.13 -1.51 -1.48
N ASN A 145 4.80 -2.35 -0.70
CA ASN A 145 6.16 -2.11 -0.25
C ASN A 145 7.17 -2.10 -1.40
N LEU A 146 7.11 -3.10 -2.29
CA LEU A 146 8.02 -3.23 -3.43
C LEU A 146 7.87 -2.08 -4.44
N SER A 147 6.65 -1.58 -4.67
CA SER A 147 6.36 -0.54 -5.66
C SER A 147 7.03 0.83 -5.38
N MET A 148 7.56 1.02 -4.17
CA MET A 148 8.37 2.19 -3.82
C MET A 148 9.74 2.15 -4.53
N ASP A 149 10.28 0.96 -4.77
CA ASP A 149 11.51 0.76 -5.53
C ASP A 149 11.26 0.91 -7.04
N ARG A 150 12.22 1.50 -7.76
CA ARG A 150 12.06 1.77 -9.19
C ARG A 150 12.06 0.48 -10.01
N GLU A 151 12.98 -0.45 -9.72
CA GLU A 151 13.12 -1.68 -10.51
C GLU A 151 11.93 -2.62 -10.25
N CYS A 152 11.53 -2.77 -8.98
CA CYS A 152 10.35 -3.55 -8.65
C CYS A 152 9.07 -2.94 -9.24
N ARG A 153 8.90 -1.60 -9.22
CA ARG A 153 7.77 -0.96 -9.91
C ARG A 153 7.77 -1.26 -11.41
N ASP A 154 8.92 -1.13 -12.06
CA ASP A 154 9.03 -1.39 -13.50
C ASP A 154 8.68 -2.86 -13.82
N GLN A 155 9.05 -3.82 -12.96
CA GLN A 155 8.62 -5.22 -13.05
C GLN A 155 7.11 -5.36 -12.92
N ILE A 156 6.49 -4.80 -11.87
CA ILE A 156 5.03 -4.87 -11.66
C ILE A 156 4.26 -4.35 -12.89
N LEU A 157 4.74 -3.25 -13.49
CA LEU A 157 4.12 -2.68 -14.69
C LEU A 157 4.27 -3.59 -15.91
N GLN A 158 5.44 -4.20 -16.09
CA GLN A 158 5.72 -5.10 -17.22
C GLN A 158 4.93 -6.40 -17.14
N SER A 159 4.67 -6.90 -15.93
CA SER A 159 3.88 -8.10 -15.67
C SER A 159 2.36 -7.86 -15.73
N GLY A 160 1.93 -6.65 -16.11
CA GLY A 160 0.49 -6.33 -16.21
C GLY A 160 -0.19 -6.23 -14.84
N GLY A 161 0.52 -5.79 -13.81
CA GLY A 161 0.00 -5.78 -12.44
C GLY A 161 -1.11 -4.76 -12.16
N ILE A 162 -1.30 -3.73 -12.99
CA ILE A 162 -2.32 -2.69 -12.73
C ILE A 162 -3.74 -3.28 -12.65
N PRO A 163 -4.24 -4.05 -13.64
CA PRO A 163 -5.53 -4.73 -13.53
C PRO A 163 -5.70 -5.55 -12.25
N LEU A 164 -4.67 -6.30 -11.83
CA LEU A 164 -4.71 -7.13 -10.63
C LEU A 164 -4.84 -6.27 -9.37
N VAL A 165 -4.01 -5.23 -9.24
CA VAL A 165 -4.08 -4.26 -8.14
C VAL A 165 -5.43 -3.51 -8.12
N THR A 166 -5.96 -3.14 -9.29
CA THR A 166 -7.28 -2.52 -9.40
C THR A 166 -8.39 -3.47 -8.93
N GLY A 167 -8.26 -4.77 -9.17
CA GLY A 167 -9.18 -5.80 -8.65
C GLY A 167 -9.30 -5.77 -7.13
N CYS A 168 -8.20 -5.53 -6.42
CA CYS A 168 -8.18 -5.43 -4.96
C CYS A 168 -9.00 -4.25 -4.40
N LEU A 169 -9.35 -3.24 -5.21
CA LEU A 169 -10.26 -2.15 -4.79
C LEU A 169 -11.69 -2.65 -4.54
N SER A 170 -12.04 -3.85 -4.98
CA SER A 170 -13.35 -4.46 -4.71
C SER A 170 -13.37 -5.26 -3.40
N SER A 171 -12.23 -5.38 -2.70
CA SER A 171 -12.16 -6.07 -1.42
C SER A 171 -13.02 -5.39 -0.35
N HIS A 172 -13.55 -6.19 0.56
CA HIS A 172 -14.27 -5.72 1.74
C HIS A 172 -13.33 -5.51 2.96
N ARG A 173 -12.03 -5.86 2.82
CA ARG A 173 -11.00 -5.63 3.83
C ARG A 173 -10.32 -4.28 3.60
N ASP A 174 -10.47 -3.38 4.57
CA ASP A 174 -9.92 -2.02 4.47
C ASP A 174 -8.40 -2.00 4.22
N GLU A 175 -7.63 -2.90 4.83
CA GLU A 175 -6.17 -2.95 4.65
C GLU A 175 -5.75 -3.36 3.23
N THR A 176 -6.51 -4.28 2.62
CA THR A 176 -6.33 -4.66 1.21
C THR A 176 -6.61 -3.47 0.30
N VAL A 177 -7.70 -2.74 0.53
CA VAL A 177 -8.06 -1.56 -0.26
C VAL A 177 -7.04 -0.43 -0.09
N LEU A 178 -6.61 -0.13 1.14
CA LEU A 178 -5.59 0.89 1.42
C LEU A 178 -4.26 0.57 0.72
N SER A 179 -3.84 -0.69 0.74
CA SER A 179 -2.63 -1.17 0.06
C SER A 179 -2.77 -1.05 -1.46
N ALA A 180 -3.95 -1.37 -2.01
CA ALA A 180 -4.23 -1.24 -3.44
C ALA A 180 -4.18 0.22 -3.90
N ILE A 181 -4.81 1.15 -3.19
CA ILE A 181 -4.78 2.58 -3.51
C ILE A 181 -3.34 3.09 -3.50
N THR A 182 -2.58 2.77 -2.45
CA THR A 182 -1.19 3.20 -2.29
C THR A 182 -0.30 2.61 -3.39
N THR A 183 -0.51 1.34 -3.74
CA THR A 183 0.20 0.69 -4.85
C THR A 183 -0.10 1.40 -6.16
N LEU A 184 -1.36 1.74 -6.48
CA LEU A 184 -1.70 2.50 -7.69
C LEU A 184 -1.04 3.88 -7.72
N MET A 185 -0.94 4.58 -6.58
CA MET A 185 -0.19 5.84 -6.49
C MET A 185 1.28 5.64 -6.86
N ASN A 186 1.93 4.63 -6.28
CA ASN A 186 3.32 4.31 -6.55
C ASN A 186 3.58 3.87 -8.00
N LEU A 187 2.64 3.10 -8.58
CA LEU A 187 2.68 2.65 -9.96
C LEU A 187 2.37 3.77 -10.97
N THR A 188 1.89 4.95 -10.53
CA THR A 188 1.54 6.04 -11.45
C THR A 188 2.78 6.74 -11.98
N THR A 189 3.07 6.48 -13.26
CA THR A 189 4.11 7.14 -14.05
C THR A 189 3.47 7.89 -15.22
N ALA A 190 4.26 8.61 -16.01
CA ALA A 190 3.75 9.23 -17.24
C ALA A 190 3.14 8.20 -18.22
N ALA A 191 3.69 6.98 -18.26
CA ALA A 191 3.23 5.94 -19.17
C ALA A 191 2.01 5.16 -18.64
N SER A 192 1.91 4.97 -17.33
CA SER A 192 0.86 4.15 -16.69
C SER A 192 -0.34 4.95 -16.19
N ARG A 193 -0.26 6.30 -16.17
CA ARG A 193 -1.31 7.17 -15.60
C ARG A 193 -2.70 6.91 -16.18
N SER A 194 -2.82 6.68 -17.49
CA SER A 194 -4.11 6.40 -18.12
C SER A 194 -4.78 5.15 -17.56
N GLN A 195 -4.00 4.14 -17.15
CA GLN A 195 -4.50 2.90 -16.55
C GLN A 195 -4.73 3.06 -15.04
N THR A 196 -3.79 3.65 -14.32
CA THR A 196 -3.92 3.85 -12.85
C THR A 196 -5.00 4.86 -12.49
N THR A 197 -5.45 5.70 -13.44
CA THR A 197 -6.54 6.67 -13.26
C THR A 197 -7.69 6.44 -14.24
N ASP A 198 -7.89 5.20 -14.68
CA ASP A 198 -9.05 4.84 -15.49
C ASP A 198 -10.37 5.14 -14.74
N GLY A 199 -11.46 5.33 -15.48
CA GLY A 199 -12.76 5.69 -14.94
C GLY A 199 -13.22 4.80 -13.78
N ALA A 200 -12.99 3.48 -13.85
CA ALA A 200 -13.36 2.56 -12.78
C ALA A 200 -12.57 2.83 -11.48
N VAL A 201 -11.29 3.14 -11.60
CA VAL A 201 -10.45 3.51 -10.43
C VAL A 201 -10.94 4.83 -9.84
N VAL A 202 -11.18 5.85 -10.67
CA VAL A 202 -11.65 7.16 -10.19
C VAL A 202 -13.00 7.06 -9.50
N GLN A 203 -13.92 6.24 -10.01
CA GLN A 203 -15.20 5.95 -9.36
C GLN A 203 -15.03 5.28 -7.99
N SER A 204 -14.13 4.30 -7.88
CA SER A 204 -13.80 3.68 -6.60
C SER A 204 -13.27 4.70 -5.60
N MET A 205 -12.36 5.60 -6.01
CA MET A 205 -11.83 6.64 -5.13
C MET A 205 -12.92 7.63 -4.69
N LEU A 206 -13.84 8.01 -5.57
CA LEU A 206 -14.99 8.83 -5.20
C LEU A 206 -15.86 8.15 -4.15
N ARG A 207 -16.18 6.85 -4.32
CA ARG A 207 -16.92 6.07 -3.32
C ARG A 207 -16.18 6.03 -1.98
N PHE A 208 -14.88 5.78 -2.00
CA PHE A 208 -14.04 5.72 -0.80
C PHE A 208 -13.94 7.06 -0.07
N SER A 209 -13.88 8.18 -0.81
CA SER A 209 -13.86 9.53 -0.23
C SER A 209 -15.10 9.86 0.61
N LEU A 210 -16.21 9.12 0.41
CA LEU A 210 -17.47 9.29 1.12
C LEU A 210 -17.65 8.31 2.30
N THR A 211 -16.68 7.42 2.54
CA THR A 211 -16.77 6.44 3.63
C THR A 211 -16.52 7.08 5.00
N GLN A 212 -17.00 6.44 6.06
CA GLN A 212 -16.76 6.89 7.45
C GLN A 212 -15.37 6.49 7.96
N ASN A 213 -14.63 5.63 7.26
CA ASN A 213 -13.26 5.28 7.63
C ASN A 213 -12.33 6.45 7.23
N PRO A 214 -11.76 7.19 8.21
CA PRO A 214 -10.95 8.38 7.91
C PRO A 214 -9.67 8.06 7.16
N ARG A 215 -9.07 6.87 7.35
CA ARG A 215 -7.85 6.50 6.60
C ARG A 215 -8.17 6.35 5.11
N LEU A 216 -9.25 5.64 4.83
CA LEU A 216 -9.67 5.34 3.46
C LEU A 216 -10.19 6.59 2.74
N SER A 217 -11.02 7.40 3.40
CA SER A 217 -11.58 8.62 2.80
C SER A 217 -10.50 9.69 2.55
N ASN A 218 -9.56 9.87 3.48
CA ASN A 218 -8.44 10.80 3.28
C ASN A 218 -7.52 10.34 2.15
N LEU A 219 -7.13 9.06 2.12
CA LEU A 219 -6.23 8.54 1.09
C LEU A 219 -6.86 8.63 -0.31
N ALA A 220 -8.14 8.29 -0.44
CA ALA A 220 -8.87 8.42 -1.69
C ALA A 220 -9.01 9.89 -2.13
N THR A 221 -9.20 10.82 -1.18
CA THR A 221 -9.25 12.26 -1.48
C THR A 221 -7.91 12.75 -2.02
N VAL A 222 -6.79 12.35 -1.41
CA VAL A 222 -5.44 12.68 -1.90
C VAL A 222 -5.21 12.09 -3.29
N PHE A 223 -5.63 10.84 -3.52
CA PHE A 223 -5.55 10.22 -4.84
C PHE A 223 -6.24 11.06 -5.91
N LEU A 224 -7.49 11.46 -5.66
CA LEU A 224 -8.29 12.26 -6.60
C LEU A 224 -7.66 13.63 -6.88
N GLN A 225 -7.03 14.25 -5.87
CA GLN A 225 -6.42 15.58 -5.99
C GLN A 225 -5.09 15.55 -6.74
N ASP A 226 -4.24 14.56 -6.47
CA ASP A 226 -2.86 14.54 -6.95
C ASP A 226 -2.69 13.79 -8.28
N TYR A 227 -3.58 12.83 -8.58
CA TYR A 227 -3.40 11.91 -9.70
C TYR A 227 -4.45 12.10 -10.81
N CYS A 228 -5.63 12.61 -10.50
CA CYS A 228 -6.73 12.78 -11.44
C CYS A 228 -6.88 14.23 -11.91
N THR A 229 -7.38 14.41 -13.14
CA THR A 229 -7.84 15.70 -13.63
C THR A 229 -9.27 15.98 -13.19
N GLN A 230 -9.66 17.26 -13.11
CA GLN A 230 -11.03 17.64 -12.76
C GLN A 230 -12.06 16.99 -13.70
N ASP A 231 -11.78 16.95 -15.00
CA ASP A 231 -12.64 16.30 -16.00
C ASP A 231 -12.85 14.80 -15.73
N GLN A 232 -11.82 14.08 -15.29
CA GLN A 232 -11.96 12.66 -14.91
C GLN A 232 -12.87 12.51 -13.69
N VAL A 233 -12.70 13.39 -12.68
CA VAL A 233 -13.49 13.37 -11.46
C VAL A 233 -14.95 13.70 -11.73
N ASP A 234 -15.21 14.71 -12.57
CA ASP A 234 -16.57 15.14 -12.93
C ASP A 234 -17.30 14.05 -13.72
N LYS A 235 -16.66 13.46 -14.73
CA LYS A 235 -17.22 12.31 -15.48
C LYS A 235 -17.53 11.13 -14.58
N ALA A 236 -16.62 10.79 -13.66
CA ALA A 236 -16.85 9.69 -12.72
C ALA A 236 -18.02 9.99 -11.75
N ARG A 237 -18.17 11.26 -11.34
CA ARG A 237 -19.26 11.72 -10.47
C ARG A 237 -20.61 11.66 -11.17
N GLU A 238 -20.70 12.10 -12.42
CA GLU A 238 -21.92 12.00 -13.23
C GLU A 238 -22.39 10.55 -13.35
N LEU A 239 -21.46 9.63 -13.61
CA LEU A 239 -21.76 8.20 -13.69
C LEU A 239 -22.26 7.65 -12.34
N LEU A 240 -21.64 8.01 -11.22
CA LEU A 240 -22.11 7.60 -9.89
C LEU A 240 -23.54 8.09 -9.58
N GLN A 241 -23.87 9.33 -9.98
CA GLN A 241 -25.21 9.90 -9.81
C GLN A 241 -26.23 9.26 -10.77
N GLY A 242 -25.84 8.96 -12.01
CA GLY A 242 -26.70 8.29 -12.98
C GLY A 242 -27.13 6.88 -12.57
N HIS A 243 -26.25 6.11 -11.91
CA HIS A 243 -26.59 4.79 -11.35
C HIS A 243 -27.57 4.89 -10.16
N SER A 244 -27.59 6.01 -9.44
CA SER A 244 -28.52 6.22 -8.33
C SER A 244 -29.94 6.56 -8.80
N GLN A 245 -30.10 7.09 -10.03
CA GLN A 245 -31.41 7.47 -10.58
C GLN A 245 -32.12 6.34 -11.33
N SER A 246 -31.41 5.33 -11.85
CA SER A 246 -32.01 4.19 -12.57
C SER A 246 -32.65 3.13 -11.65
N ALA A 247 -32.30 3.10 -10.37
CA ALA A 247 -32.83 2.14 -9.40
C ALA A 247 -34.21 2.53 -8.80
N VAL A 248 -34.70 3.75 -9.04
CA VAL A 248 -35.97 4.26 -8.47
C VAL A 248 -37.19 3.97 -9.38
N GLY A 249 -36.97 3.30 -10.51
CA GLY A 249 -37.95 3.22 -11.59
C GLY A 249 -38.62 1.85 -11.84
N ILE A 250 -38.41 0.81 -11.03
CA ILE A 250 -39.10 -0.48 -11.25
C ILE A 250 -40.52 -0.37 -10.68
N PRO A 251 -41.58 -0.32 -11.53
CA PRO A 251 -42.95 -0.34 -11.03
C PRO A 251 -43.24 -1.74 -10.51
N LEU A 252 -43.68 -1.84 -9.25
CA LEU A 252 -44.29 -3.07 -8.73
C LEU A 252 -45.48 -3.45 -9.62
N PRO A 253 -45.58 -4.71 -10.08
CA PRO A 253 -46.77 -5.19 -10.77
C PRO A 253 -47.98 -4.99 -9.86
N LYS A 254 -49.00 -4.30 -10.39
CA LYS A 254 -50.34 -4.39 -9.81
C LYS A 254 -50.96 -5.66 -10.33
N ASP A 255 -51.13 -6.61 -9.41
CA ASP A 255 -52.19 -7.61 -9.26
C ASP A 255 -51.61 -8.97 -8.84
#